data_AF-M4S9B1-F1
#
_entry.id   AF-M4S9B1-F1
#
_cell.length_a   1.000
_cell.length_b   1.000
_cell.length_c   1.000
_cell.angle_alpha   90.00
_cell.angle_beta   90.00
_cell.angle_gamma   90.00
#
_symmetry.space_group_name_H-M   'P 1'
#
loop_
_entity.id
_entity.type
_entity.pdbx_description
1 polymer ?
#
loop_
_entity_poly.entity_id
_entity_poly.type
_entity_poly.pdbx_seq_one_letter_code
_entity_poly.pdbx_strand_id
1 'polypeptide(L)'
;MATLHIDTDNERFVFTTKDMIQNQLRRDGPKIRRSFDLVAKDDIAACSAVFGLAAGLCVRHLPRLDDNGYKATVSRLLSSAMSTYLASIEVARHGYRRQYGMLARSLIETIATVIAIAIRPTALEQFHAGTLQSTKCVGWAKEVLEPLGMYYGMLSNQFVLIGPVHAAFEPIRRYTPDDEALSFIVSSMRGNVWMLFLTAELVFHDEIGNCRYWKPMGEGVAFDPSPEERQWMASFLITPDERASA
;
A
#
# COMPACT_ATOMS: atom_id res chain seq x y z
N MET A 1 -16.65 17.19 -31.56
CA MET A 1 -15.78 16.70 -32.65
C MET A 1 -15.35 15.29 -32.29
N ALA A 2 -15.41 14.35 -33.23
CA ALA A 2 -14.87 13.01 -33.07
C ALA A 2 -13.84 12.80 -34.17
N THR A 3 -12.71 12.20 -33.84
CA THR A 3 -11.61 11.91 -34.76
C THR A 3 -11.37 10.41 -34.76
N LEU A 4 -11.33 9.83 -35.95
CA LEU A 4 -10.91 8.44 -36.15
C LEU A 4 -9.49 8.49 -36.73
N HIS A 5 -8.56 7.87 -36.03
CA HIS A 5 -7.23 7.62 -36.55
C HIS A 5 -7.07 6.12 -36.79
N ILE A 6 -6.66 5.76 -38.00
CA ILE A 6 -6.38 4.38 -38.38
C ILE A 6 -4.87 4.25 -38.42
N ASP A 7 -4.34 3.54 -37.45
CA ASP A 7 -2.94 3.13 -37.43
C ASP A 7 -2.86 1.78 -38.17
N THR A 8 -2.55 1.85 -39.45
CA THR A 8 -2.43 0.67 -40.32
C THR A 8 -1.23 -0.20 -39.98
N ASP A 9 -0.17 0.40 -39.43
CA ASP A 9 1.08 -0.30 -39.12
C ASP A 9 0.90 -1.20 -37.89
N ASN A 10 0.03 -0.79 -36.96
CA ASN A 10 -0.30 -1.56 -35.75
C ASN A 10 -1.72 -2.16 -35.75
N GLU A 11 -2.43 -2.12 -36.89
CA GLU A 11 -3.81 -2.60 -37.07
C GLU A 11 -4.80 -2.07 -36.01
N ARG A 12 -4.72 -0.78 -35.69
CA ARG A 12 -5.52 -0.16 -34.61
C ARG A 12 -6.39 0.98 -35.09
N PHE A 13 -7.63 0.97 -34.63
CA PHE A 13 -8.55 2.10 -34.75
C PHE A 13 -8.56 2.88 -33.44
N VAL A 14 -8.10 4.13 -33.46
CA VAL A 14 -8.16 5.04 -32.32
C VAL A 14 -9.29 6.02 -32.54
N PHE A 15 -10.35 5.88 -31.75
CA PHE A 15 -11.51 6.77 -31.79
C PHE A 15 -11.44 7.77 -30.64
N THR A 16 -11.22 9.04 -30.97
CA THR A 16 -11.15 10.16 -30.01
C THR A 16 -12.47 10.93 -30.08
N THR A 17 -13.08 11.20 -28.92
CA THR A 17 -14.34 11.95 -28.84
C THR A 17 -14.24 13.07 -27.81
N LYS A 18 -15.06 14.11 -27.95
CA LYS A 18 -15.14 15.20 -26.95
C LYS A 18 -15.53 14.72 -25.54
N ASP A 19 -16.14 13.54 -25.43
CA ASP A 19 -16.70 13.00 -24.19
C ASP A 19 -15.82 11.89 -23.58
N MET A 20 -14.52 11.84 -23.91
CA MET A 20 -13.61 10.77 -23.46
C MET A 20 -13.52 10.64 -21.95
N ILE A 21 -13.49 11.75 -21.21
CA ILE A 21 -13.47 11.73 -19.73
C ILE A 21 -14.77 11.09 -19.21
N GLN A 22 -15.92 11.53 -19.72
CA GLN A 22 -17.24 11.00 -19.33
C GLN A 22 -17.36 9.52 -19.69
N ASN A 23 -16.88 9.11 -20.86
CA ASN A 23 -16.84 7.71 -21.29
C ASN A 23 -15.96 6.88 -20.36
N GLN A 24 -14.77 7.38 -20.02
CA GLN A 24 -13.87 6.72 -19.08
C GLN A 24 -14.51 6.55 -17.70
N LEU A 25 -15.13 7.61 -17.16
CA LEU A 25 -15.70 7.57 -15.82
C LEU A 25 -17.01 6.79 -15.72
N ARG A 26 -17.88 6.86 -16.74
CA ARG A 26 -19.25 6.32 -16.68
C ARG A 26 -19.43 4.99 -17.42
N ARG A 27 -18.65 4.72 -18.46
CA ARG A 27 -18.83 3.55 -19.33
C ARG A 27 -17.71 2.54 -19.18
N ASP A 28 -16.46 2.97 -19.27
CA ASP A 28 -15.32 2.06 -19.38
C ASP A 28 -14.75 1.71 -18.00
N GLY A 29 -14.59 2.71 -17.12
CA GLY A 29 -14.16 2.56 -15.73
C GLY A 29 -14.97 1.52 -14.94
N PRO A 30 -16.32 1.55 -14.94
CA PRO A 30 -17.12 0.53 -14.26
C PRO A 30 -16.89 -0.90 -14.78
N LYS A 31 -16.61 -1.07 -16.07
CA LYS A 31 -16.32 -2.39 -16.66
C LYS A 31 -14.96 -2.92 -16.20
N ILE A 32 -13.95 -2.04 -16.12
CA ILE A 32 -12.61 -2.37 -15.62
C ILE A 32 -12.68 -2.71 -14.14
N ARG A 33 -13.35 -1.88 -13.34
CA ARG A 33 -13.61 -2.14 -11.92
C ARG A 33 -14.25 -3.50 -11.69
N ARG A 34 -15.29 -3.83 -12.45
CA ARG A 34 -15.95 -5.14 -12.34
C ARG A 34 -15.01 -6.30 -12.67
N SER A 35 -14.12 -6.14 -13.66
CA SER A 35 -13.13 -7.19 -13.95
C SER A 35 -12.12 -7.38 -12.82
N PHE A 36 -11.67 -6.30 -12.17
CA PHE A 36 -10.82 -6.40 -10.98
C PHE A 36 -11.54 -7.11 -9.84
N ASP A 37 -12.78 -6.68 -9.53
CA ASP A 37 -13.59 -7.25 -8.44
C ASP A 37 -13.84 -8.74 -8.59
N LEU A 38 -13.99 -9.21 -9.84
CA LEU A 38 -14.20 -10.63 -10.12
C LEU A 38 -12.93 -11.45 -9.86
N VAL A 39 -11.77 -10.97 -10.27
CA VAL A 39 -10.52 -11.74 -10.23
C VAL A 39 -9.79 -11.60 -8.89
N ALA A 40 -9.91 -10.46 -8.21
CA ALA A 40 -9.23 -10.17 -6.93
C ALA A 40 -10.14 -10.31 -5.70
N LYS A 41 -11.35 -10.88 -5.84
CA LYS A 41 -12.37 -10.92 -4.79
C LYS A 41 -11.83 -11.48 -3.47
N ASP A 42 -11.21 -12.65 -3.53
CA ASP A 42 -10.76 -13.37 -2.34
C ASP A 42 -9.52 -12.70 -1.72
N ASP A 43 -8.66 -12.12 -2.55
CA ASP A 43 -7.52 -11.32 -2.11
C ASP A 43 -7.96 -10.05 -1.36
N ILE A 44 -9.00 -9.36 -1.84
CA ILE A 44 -9.60 -8.21 -1.14
C ILE A 44 -10.16 -8.65 0.21
N ALA A 45 -10.88 -9.77 0.25
CA ALA A 45 -11.46 -10.29 1.50
C ALA A 45 -10.37 -10.64 2.52
N ALA A 46 -9.29 -11.31 2.09
CA ALA A 46 -8.14 -11.62 2.93
C ALA A 46 -7.47 -10.35 3.48
N CYS A 47 -7.25 -9.35 2.62
CA CYS A 47 -6.69 -8.06 3.04
C CYS A 47 -7.61 -7.33 4.04
N SER A 48 -8.93 -7.40 3.85
CA SER A 48 -9.90 -6.73 4.72
C SER A 48 -9.82 -7.22 6.17
N ALA A 49 -9.54 -8.51 6.39
CA ALA A 49 -9.38 -9.05 7.74
C ALA A 49 -8.18 -8.41 8.47
N VAL A 50 -7.03 -8.32 7.80
CA VAL A 50 -5.80 -7.71 8.36
C VAL A 50 -5.97 -6.20 8.52
N PHE A 51 -6.62 -5.54 7.56
CA PHE A 51 -6.93 -4.11 7.64
C PHE A 51 -7.79 -3.79 8.87
N GLY A 52 -8.79 -4.63 9.16
CA GLY A 52 -9.65 -4.47 10.33
C GLY A 52 -8.87 -4.52 11.65
N LEU A 53 -7.87 -5.40 11.75
CA LEU A 53 -6.98 -5.46 12.91
C LEU A 53 -6.20 -4.15 13.09
N ALA A 54 -5.57 -3.65 12.02
CA ALA A 54 -4.82 -2.39 12.07
C ALA A 54 -5.71 -1.19 12.43
N ALA A 55 -6.90 -1.11 11.82
CA ALA A 55 -7.88 -0.06 12.09
C ALA A 55 -8.36 -0.07 13.55
N GLY A 56 -8.61 -1.27 14.09
CA GLY A 56 -9.03 -1.46 15.47
C GLY A 56 -8.02 -0.96 16.50
N LEU A 57 -6.72 -1.07 16.21
CA LEU A 57 -5.67 -0.51 17.08
C LEU A 57 -5.65 1.02 17.04
N CYS A 58 -5.83 1.60 15.86
CA CYS A 58 -5.70 3.06 15.66
C CYS A 58 -6.86 3.85 16.26
N VAL A 59 -8.08 3.30 16.25
CA VAL A 59 -9.33 4.02 16.52
C VAL A 59 -9.38 4.67 17.92
N ARG A 60 -8.68 4.10 18.90
CA ARG A 60 -8.69 4.57 20.30
C ARG A 60 -8.20 6.01 20.45
N HIS A 61 -7.24 6.43 19.64
CA HIS A 61 -6.63 7.77 19.76
C HIS A 61 -7.10 8.77 18.70
N LEU A 62 -7.86 8.34 17.68
CA LEU A 62 -8.32 9.23 16.61
C LEU A 62 -9.23 10.38 17.08
N PRO A 63 -10.15 10.20 18.04
CA PRO A 63 -11.01 11.30 18.51
C PRO A 63 -10.27 12.42 19.24
N ARG A 64 -8.99 12.22 19.60
CA ARG A 64 -8.19 13.18 20.36
C ARG A 64 -7.52 14.19 19.42
N LEU A 65 -8.33 15.07 18.82
CA LEU A 65 -7.88 15.98 17.76
C LEU A 65 -6.81 16.98 18.23
N ASP A 66 -6.89 17.44 19.48
CA ASP A 66 -5.95 18.41 20.05
C ASP A 66 -4.73 17.76 20.75
N ASP A 67 -4.68 16.43 20.81
CA ASP A 67 -3.57 15.68 21.41
C ASP A 67 -2.45 15.50 20.38
N ASN A 68 -1.34 16.23 20.56
CA ASN A 68 -0.11 16.07 19.77
C ASN A 68 0.89 15.09 20.37
N GLY A 69 0.48 14.34 21.40
CA GLY A 69 1.24 13.25 21.96
C GLY A 69 1.51 12.14 20.93
N TYR A 70 2.46 11.27 21.29
CA TYR A 70 2.96 10.20 20.44
C TYR A 70 1.83 9.37 19.80
N LYS A 71 0.98 8.73 20.62
CA LYS A 71 -0.06 7.80 20.16
C LYS A 71 -1.15 8.46 19.32
N ALA A 72 -1.57 9.68 19.67
CA ALA A 72 -2.54 10.43 18.87
C ALA A 72 -1.96 10.84 17.51
N THR A 73 -0.70 11.28 17.48
CA THR A 73 -0.01 11.66 16.24
C THR A 73 0.14 10.47 15.30
N VAL A 74 0.67 9.35 15.79
CA VAL A 74 0.85 8.14 14.96
C VAL A 74 -0.48 7.51 14.56
N SER A 75 -1.53 7.55 15.38
CA SER A 75 -2.87 7.11 14.97
C SER A 75 -3.38 7.90 13.77
N ARG A 76 -3.19 9.23 13.74
CA ARG A 76 -3.58 10.07 12.60
C ARG A 76 -2.76 9.74 11.35
N LEU A 77 -1.45 9.53 11.50
CA LEU A 77 -0.59 9.09 10.40
C LEU A 77 -0.99 7.71 9.86
N LEU A 78 -1.25 6.74 10.73
CA LEU A 78 -1.73 5.40 10.36
C LEU A 78 -3.13 5.45 9.73
N SER A 79 -4.00 6.38 10.15
CA SER A 79 -5.28 6.62 9.48
C SER A 79 -5.10 7.19 8.07
N SER A 80 -4.17 8.12 7.89
CA SER A 80 -3.80 8.62 6.56
C SER A 80 -3.19 7.51 5.69
N ALA A 81 -2.36 6.64 6.27
CA ALA A 81 -1.83 5.46 5.62
C ALA A 81 -2.96 4.50 5.19
N MET A 82 -3.93 4.22 6.06
CA MET A 82 -5.12 3.42 5.75
C MET A 82 -5.92 4.01 4.58
N SER A 83 -6.16 5.32 4.57
CA SER A 83 -6.83 5.99 3.45
C SER A 83 -6.01 5.90 2.16
N THR A 84 -4.68 6.07 2.24
CA THR A 84 -3.76 5.94 1.09
C THR A 84 -3.75 4.52 0.52
N TYR A 85 -3.80 3.50 1.39
CA TYR A 85 -3.92 2.10 1.01
C TYR A 85 -5.24 1.82 0.26
N LEU A 86 -6.38 2.31 0.77
CA LEU A 86 -7.66 2.16 0.08
C LEU A 86 -7.69 2.92 -1.25
N ALA A 87 -7.11 4.13 -1.28
CA ALA A 87 -7.01 4.93 -2.49
C ALA A 87 -6.15 4.25 -3.55
N SER A 88 -5.04 3.61 -3.17
CA SER A 88 -4.20 2.86 -4.11
C SER A 88 -5.00 1.73 -4.75
N ILE A 89 -5.76 0.96 -3.95
CA ILE A 89 -6.62 -0.11 -4.45
C ILE A 89 -7.67 0.44 -5.42
N GLU A 90 -8.36 1.53 -5.10
CA GLU A 90 -9.36 2.12 -6.00
C GLU A 90 -8.75 2.55 -7.34
N VAL A 91 -7.55 3.12 -7.32
CA VAL A 91 -6.80 3.51 -8.51
C VAL A 91 -6.42 2.28 -9.35
N ALA A 92 -5.88 1.23 -8.72
CA ALA A 92 -5.61 -0.06 -9.37
C ALA A 92 -6.88 -0.68 -9.97
N ARG A 93 -7.97 -0.68 -9.21
CA ARG A 93 -9.27 -1.23 -9.58
C ARG A 93 -9.86 -0.54 -10.81
N HIS A 94 -9.53 0.73 -11.04
CA HIS A 94 -9.89 1.46 -12.26
C HIS A 94 -8.89 1.31 -13.41
N GLY A 95 -7.85 0.48 -13.25
CA GLY A 95 -6.86 0.13 -14.29
C GLY A 95 -5.63 1.05 -14.31
N TYR A 96 -5.48 1.96 -13.35
CA TYR A 96 -4.35 2.89 -13.25
C TYR A 96 -3.18 2.26 -12.49
N ARG A 97 -2.55 1.25 -13.11
CA ARG A 97 -1.54 0.38 -12.48
C ARG A 97 -0.30 1.13 -12.00
N ARG A 98 0.21 2.07 -12.80
CA ARG A 98 1.37 2.87 -12.39
C ARG A 98 1.05 3.76 -11.19
N GLN A 99 -0.11 4.41 -11.20
CA GLN A 99 -0.55 5.28 -10.12
C GLN A 99 -0.81 4.51 -8.82
N TYR A 100 -1.20 3.24 -8.90
CA TYR A 100 -1.22 2.35 -7.73
C TYR A 100 0.16 2.29 -7.06
N GLY A 101 1.23 2.03 -7.82
CA GLY A 101 2.59 1.93 -7.28
C GLY A 101 3.08 3.25 -6.65
N MET A 102 2.67 4.40 -7.20
CA MET A 102 2.96 5.71 -6.61
C MET A 102 2.32 5.87 -5.22
N LEU A 103 1.05 5.48 -5.08
CA LEU A 103 0.34 5.55 -3.81
C LEU A 103 0.83 4.48 -2.82
N ALA A 104 1.16 3.28 -3.28
CA ALA A 104 1.79 2.24 -2.48
C ALA A 104 3.13 2.73 -1.89
N ARG A 105 3.95 3.45 -2.66
CA ARG A 105 5.18 4.06 -2.13
C ARG A 105 4.89 5.06 -1.03
N SER A 106 3.91 5.95 -1.24
CA SER A 106 3.51 6.96 -0.26
C SER A 106 3.02 6.33 1.05
N LEU A 107 2.32 5.19 0.97
CA LEU A 107 1.95 4.39 2.13
C LEU A 107 3.19 3.91 2.90
N ILE A 108 4.18 3.32 2.22
CA ILE A 108 5.41 2.84 2.85
C ILE A 108 6.21 3.98 3.49
N GLU A 109 6.23 5.14 2.86
CA GLU A 109 6.89 6.34 3.42
C GLU A 109 6.20 6.81 4.72
N THR A 110 4.87 6.72 4.76
CA THR A 110 4.09 7.03 5.97
C THR A 110 4.37 6.00 7.07
N ILE A 111 4.37 4.71 6.73
CA ILE A 111 4.74 3.61 7.66
C ILE A 111 6.15 3.83 8.23
N ALA A 112 7.12 4.13 7.38
CA ALA A 112 8.49 4.39 7.80
C ALA A 112 8.58 5.59 8.76
N THR A 113 7.79 6.63 8.50
CA THR A 113 7.70 7.81 9.39
C THR A 113 7.11 7.45 10.75
N VAL A 114 6.07 6.63 10.80
CA VAL A 114 5.49 6.14 12.06
C VAL A 114 6.52 5.31 12.84
N ILE A 115 7.24 4.39 12.18
CA ILE A 115 8.29 3.60 12.82
C ILE A 115 9.40 4.52 13.35
N ALA A 116 9.83 5.50 12.57
CA ALA A 116 10.84 6.47 12.99
C ALA A 116 10.42 7.22 14.27
N ILE A 117 9.17 7.68 14.34
CA ILE A 117 8.61 8.34 15.52
C ILE A 117 8.59 7.37 16.72
N ALA A 118 8.32 6.07 16.48
CA ALA A 118 8.28 5.06 17.54
C ALA A 118 9.65 4.77 18.16
N ILE A 119 10.73 4.78 17.35
CA ILE A 119 12.06 4.31 17.79
C ILE A 119 13.08 5.43 18.06
N ARG A 120 12.81 6.66 17.62
CA ARG A 120 13.73 7.80 17.78
C ARG A 120 13.14 8.83 18.75
N PRO A 121 13.79 9.12 19.89
CA PRO A 121 13.26 10.04 20.91
C PRO A 121 12.89 11.43 20.39
N THR A 122 13.63 11.97 19.41
CA THR A 122 13.43 13.33 18.88
C THR A 122 12.57 13.39 17.62
N ALA A 123 12.18 12.24 17.05
CA ALA A 123 11.48 12.23 15.76
C ALA A 123 10.07 12.82 15.85
N LEU A 124 9.36 12.65 16.98
CA LEU A 124 8.04 13.26 17.18
C LEU A 124 8.11 14.79 17.14
N GLU A 125 9.09 15.38 17.85
CA GLU A 125 9.30 16.83 17.86
C GLU A 125 9.70 17.35 16.49
N GLN A 126 10.61 16.65 15.80
CA GLN A 126 11.02 16.99 14.44
C GLN A 126 9.86 16.92 13.44
N PHE A 127 8.96 15.94 13.60
CA PHE A 127 7.76 15.80 12.77
C PHE A 127 6.86 17.01 12.92
N HIS A 128 6.52 17.38 14.16
CA HIS A 128 5.67 18.55 14.44
C HIS A 128 6.33 19.87 14.01
N ALA A 129 7.65 19.96 14.07
CA ALA A 129 8.41 21.11 13.56
C ALA A 129 8.56 21.14 12.03
N GLY A 130 8.09 20.12 11.31
CA GLY A 130 8.24 20.02 9.84
C GLY A 130 9.68 19.80 9.37
N THR A 131 10.57 19.33 10.26
CA THR A 131 12.00 19.14 9.99
C THR A 131 12.39 17.66 9.82
N LEU A 132 11.48 16.74 10.15
CA LEU A 132 11.70 15.31 9.95
C LEU A 132 11.69 14.98 8.45
N GLN A 133 12.81 14.48 7.95
CA GLN A 133 12.94 14.08 6.55
C GLN A 133 12.45 12.64 6.34
N SER A 134 11.44 12.46 5.50
CA SER A 134 10.84 11.15 5.22
C SER A 134 11.83 10.12 4.64
N THR A 135 12.80 10.56 3.84
CA THR A 135 13.86 9.70 3.31
C THR A 135 14.78 9.14 4.41
N LYS A 136 15.03 9.91 5.49
CA LYS A 136 15.76 9.41 6.67
C LYS A 136 14.93 8.40 7.44
N CYS A 137 13.61 8.61 7.54
CA CYS A 137 12.71 7.67 8.20
C CYS A 137 12.78 6.27 7.59
N VAL A 138 12.83 6.15 6.25
CA VAL A 138 13.02 4.86 5.57
C VAL A 138 14.33 4.19 5.97
N GLY A 139 15.40 4.97 6.09
CA GLY A 139 16.71 4.49 6.53
C GLY A 139 16.70 3.88 7.93
N TRP A 140 15.92 4.44 8.86
CA TRP A 140 15.76 3.88 10.20
C TRP A 140 14.75 2.73 10.24
N ALA A 141 13.65 2.85 9.49
CA ALA A 141 12.58 1.86 9.53
C ALA A 141 13.00 0.49 8.98
N LYS A 142 13.93 0.45 8.01
CA LYS A 142 14.48 -0.83 7.51
C LYS A 142 15.30 -1.60 8.55
N GLU A 143 15.79 -0.94 9.60
CA GLU A 143 16.49 -1.60 10.72
C GLU A 143 15.51 -2.34 11.63
N VAL A 144 14.23 -1.95 11.60
CA VAL A 144 13.13 -2.58 12.37
C VAL A 144 12.38 -3.60 11.53
N LEU A 145 12.09 -3.28 10.27
CA LEU A 145 11.40 -4.13 9.31
C LEU A 145 12.26 -4.29 8.07
N GLU A 146 13.05 -5.36 8.03
CA GLU A 146 14.01 -5.63 6.95
C GLU A 146 13.40 -5.52 5.52
N PRO A 147 12.19 -6.04 5.23
CA PRO A 147 11.63 -5.97 3.88
C PRO A 147 11.33 -4.53 3.40
N LEU A 148 11.18 -3.58 4.31
CA LEU A 148 10.74 -2.21 4.01
C LEU A 148 11.72 -1.51 3.07
N GLY A 149 13.03 -1.65 3.29
CA GLY A 149 14.05 -0.98 2.49
C GLY A 149 14.06 -1.44 1.04
N MET A 150 14.05 -2.76 0.82
CA MET A 150 13.99 -3.37 -0.51
C MET A 150 12.71 -2.95 -1.25
N TYR A 151 11.58 -3.04 -0.57
CA TYR A 151 10.28 -2.75 -1.15
C TYR A 151 10.11 -1.26 -1.50
N TYR A 152 10.55 -0.35 -0.63
CA TYR A 152 10.59 1.09 -0.92
C TYR A 152 11.46 1.40 -2.16
N GLY A 153 12.63 0.79 -2.27
CA GLY A 153 13.53 0.96 -3.42
C GLY A 153 12.89 0.49 -4.73
N MET A 154 12.27 -0.69 -4.72
CA MET A 154 11.56 -1.23 -5.87
C MET A 154 10.42 -0.30 -6.32
N LEU A 155 9.55 0.12 -5.38
CA LEU A 155 8.45 1.02 -5.70
C LEU A 155 8.93 2.38 -6.24
N SER A 156 10.03 2.89 -5.68
CA SER A 156 10.64 4.14 -6.12
C SER A 156 11.11 4.07 -7.57
N ASN A 157 11.87 3.03 -7.90
CA ASN A 157 12.49 2.86 -9.21
C ASN A 157 11.48 2.53 -10.30
N GLN A 158 10.45 1.75 -9.98
CA GLN A 158 9.49 1.28 -10.98
C GLN A 158 8.33 2.26 -11.24
N PHE A 159 7.89 3.01 -10.22
CA PHE A 159 6.63 3.76 -10.32
C PHE A 159 6.73 5.27 -10.11
N VAL A 160 7.79 5.77 -9.47
CA VAL A 160 7.87 7.19 -9.10
C VAL A 160 9.01 7.91 -9.81
N LEU A 161 10.20 7.32 -9.87
CA LEU A 161 11.30 7.89 -10.62
C LEU A 161 11.03 7.73 -12.11
N ILE A 162 10.98 8.85 -12.83
CA ILE A 162 10.82 8.85 -14.28
C ILE A 162 12.06 8.18 -14.89
N GLY A 163 11.82 7.11 -15.66
CA GLY A 163 12.86 6.25 -16.22
C GLY A 163 12.31 5.39 -17.36
N PRO A 164 13.05 4.36 -17.82
CA PRO A 164 12.67 3.56 -18.99
C PRO A 164 11.26 2.96 -18.92
N VAL A 165 10.80 2.58 -17.72
CA VAL A 165 9.44 2.05 -17.48
C VAL A 165 8.33 3.06 -17.81
N HIS A 166 8.64 4.36 -17.81
CA HIS A 166 7.71 5.44 -18.17
C HIS A 166 7.66 5.73 -19.67
N ALA A 167 8.61 5.20 -20.45
CA ALA A 167 8.56 5.28 -21.91
C ALA A 167 7.50 4.34 -22.49
N ALA A 168 7.12 3.29 -21.75
CA ALA A 168 6.09 2.34 -22.16
C ALA A 168 4.68 2.95 -22.02
N PHE A 169 3.93 2.94 -23.13
CA PHE A 169 2.50 3.21 -23.11
C PHE A 169 1.78 2.08 -22.38
N GLU A 170 1.14 2.42 -21.26
CA GLU A 170 0.37 1.46 -20.46
C GLU A 170 -1.12 1.79 -20.58
N PRO A 171 -1.88 1.04 -21.41
CA PRO A 171 -3.30 1.30 -21.58
C PRO A 171 -4.10 0.86 -20.36
N ILE A 172 -5.12 1.65 -20.03
CA ILE A 172 -6.15 1.22 -19.09
C ILE A 172 -6.95 0.10 -19.75
N ARG A 173 -6.90 -1.09 -19.16
CA ARG A 173 -7.57 -2.29 -19.69
C ARG A 173 -8.22 -3.09 -18.57
N ARG A 174 -9.12 -3.99 -18.95
CA ARG A 174 -9.73 -4.96 -18.03
C ARG A 174 -8.67 -5.94 -17.53
N TYR A 175 -8.90 -6.45 -16.33
CA TYR A 175 -8.08 -7.47 -15.71
C TYR A 175 -8.51 -8.86 -16.15
N THR A 176 -7.53 -9.75 -16.27
CA THR A 176 -7.68 -11.19 -16.49
C THR A 176 -6.92 -11.94 -15.39
N PRO A 177 -7.22 -13.22 -15.14
CA PRO A 177 -6.46 -14.04 -14.18
C PRO A 177 -4.95 -14.05 -14.46
N ASP A 178 -4.56 -14.11 -15.74
CA ASP A 178 -3.15 -14.20 -16.16
C ASP A 178 -2.43 -12.83 -16.28
N ASP A 179 -3.02 -11.74 -15.77
CA ASP A 179 -2.43 -10.41 -15.88
C ASP A 179 -1.31 -10.22 -14.85
N GLU A 180 -0.05 -10.22 -15.29
CA GLU A 180 1.13 -10.04 -14.42
C GLU A 180 1.01 -8.79 -13.53
N ALA A 181 0.44 -7.70 -14.06
CA ALA A 181 0.23 -6.48 -13.30
C ALA A 181 -0.77 -6.69 -12.15
N LEU A 182 -1.78 -7.55 -12.34
CA LEU A 182 -2.71 -7.91 -11.27
C LEU A 182 -2.00 -8.71 -10.19
N SER A 183 -1.20 -9.71 -10.57
CA SER A 183 -0.41 -10.50 -9.63
C SER A 183 0.48 -9.61 -8.76
N PHE A 184 1.20 -8.66 -9.39
CA PHE A 184 1.96 -7.66 -8.65
C PHE A 184 1.07 -6.84 -7.70
N ILE A 185 -0.04 -6.27 -8.19
CA ILE A 185 -0.94 -5.44 -7.39
C ILE A 185 -1.43 -6.20 -6.16
N VAL A 186 -1.88 -7.45 -6.33
CA VAL A 186 -2.42 -8.31 -5.27
C VAL A 186 -1.36 -8.68 -4.24
N SER A 187 -0.20 -9.18 -4.67
CA SER A 187 0.92 -9.48 -3.77
C SER A 187 1.34 -8.25 -2.97
N SER A 188 1.41 -7.11 -3.65
CA SER A 188 1.71 -5.80 -3.06
C SER A 188 0.63 -5.35 -2.07
N MET A 189 -0.66 -5.56 -2.35
CA MET A 189 -1.77 -5.24 -1.43
C MET A 189 -1.63 -6.00 -0.11
N ARG A 190 -1.35 -7.31 -0.21
CA ARG A 190 -1.18 -8.20 0.94
C ARG A 190 0.04 -7.79 1.77
N GLY A 191 1.19 -7.53 1.13
CA GLY A 191 2.37 -7.00 1.82
C GLY A 191 2.13 -5.66 2.51
N ASN A 192 1.43 -4.73 1.83
CA ASN A 192 1.14 -3.40 2.34
C ASN A 192 0.26 -3.40 3.58
N VAL A 193 -0.84 -4.15 3.56
CA VAL A 193 -1.74 -4.23 4.72
C VAL A 193 -1.08 -4.96 5.89
N TRP A 194 -0.23 -5.95 5.61
CA TRP A 194 0.52 -6.63 6.65
C TRP A 194 1.56 -5.71 7.32
N MET A 195 2.34 -4.96 6.55
CA MET A 195 3.28 -3.96 7.11
C MET A 195 2.56 -2.86 7.90
N LEU A 196 1.39 -2.43 7.43
CA LEU A 196 0.53 -1.50 8.15
C LEU A 196 0.11 -2.08 9.50
N PHE A 197 -0.35 -3.33 9.55
CA PHE A 197 -0.72 -4.01 10.78
C PHE A 197 0.47 -4.17 11.74
N LEU A 198 1.62 -4.64 11.23
CA LEU A 198 2.85 -4.73 12.01
C LEU A 198 3.21 -3.41 12.68
N THR A 199 3.11 -2.32 11.92
CA THR A 199 3.47 -1.00 12.41
C THR A 199 2.49 -0.50 13.47
N ALA A 200 1.19 -0.74 13.26
CA ALA A 200 0.20 -0.44 14.29
C ALA A 200 0.45 -1.27 15.56
N GLU A 201 0.72 -2.56 15.42
CA GLU A 201 1.02 -3.43 16.57
C GLU A 201 2.28 -2.98 17.33
N LEU A 202 3.34 -2.59 16.62
CA LEU A 202 4.56 -2.04 17.22
C LEU A 202 4.27 -0.80 18.08
N VAL A 203 3.48 0.12 17.52
CA VAL A 203 3.15 1.39 18.18
C VAL A 203 2.33 1.19 19.43
N PHE A 204 1.37 0.25 19.40
CA PHE A 204 0.39 0.04 20.46
C PHE A 204 0.69 -1.22 21.30
N HIS A 205 1.89 -1.78 21.21
CA HIS A 205 2.30 -3.03 21.87
C HIS A 205 2.08 -3.00 23.40
N ASP A 206 2.23 -1.83 24.02
CA ASP A 206 2.06 -1.61 25.45
C ASP A 206 0.58 -1.51 25.89
N GLU A 207 -0.34 -1.35 24.94
CA GLU A 207 -1.78 -1.32 25.20
C GLU A 207 -2.48 -2.63 24.85
N ILE A 208 -1.84 -3.47 24.03
CA ILE A 208 -2.38 -4.76 23.60
C ILE A 208 -1.67 -5.86 24.36
N GLY A 209 -2.39 -6.46 25.32
CA GLY A 209 -1.80 -7.44 26.24
C GLY A 209 -1.15 -8.67 25.58
N ASN A 210 -1.47 -8.97 24.32
CA ASN A 210 -0.81 -10.03 23.56
C ASN A 210 -0.64 -9.64 22.07
N CYS A 211 0.57 -9.20 21.72
CA CYS A 211 0.98 -8.94 20.34
C CYS A 211 1.22 -10.25 19.57
N ARG A 212 0.93 -10.29 18.27
CA ARG A 212 1.21 -11.41 17.38
C ARG A 212 2.69 -11.47 16.96
N TYR A 213 3.28 -10.32 16.64
CA TYR A 213 4.63 -10.22 16.06
C TYR A 213 5.66 -9.60 16.99
N TRP A 214 5.27 -8.62 17.82
CA TRP A 214 6.19 -7.90 18.69
C TRP A 214 6.20 -8.45 20.11
N LYS A 215 7.30 -9.05 20.57
CA LYS A 215 7.40 -9.62 21.92
C LYS A 215 8.29 -8.77 22.83
N PRO A 216 7.96 -8.65 24.13
CA PRO A 216 8.79 -7.92 25.07
C PRO A 216 10.23 -8.45 25.10
N MET A 217 11.21 -7.56 25.01
CA MET A 217 12.63 -7.85 25.09
C MET A 217 13.36 -6.70 25.79
N GLY A 218 13.72 -6.90 27.06
CA GLY A 218 14.30 -5.85 27.89
C GLY A 218 13.33 -4.68 28.07
N GLU A 219 13.79 -3.45 27.77
CA GLU A 219 12.97 -2.23 27.82
C GLU A 219 12.15 -1.98 26.54
N GLY A 220 12.26 -2.85 25.53
CA GLY A 220 11.59 -2.68 24.25
C GLY A 220 10.88 -3.95 23.78
N VAL A 221 10.70 -4.04 22.46
CA VAL A 221 10.13 -5.21 21.79
C VAL A 221 11.02 -5.68 20.64
N ALA A 222 10.94 -6.97 20.34
CA ALA A 222 11.61 -7.59 19.21
C ALA A 222 10.59 -8.31 18.31
N PHE A 223 10.93 -8.41 17.03
CA PHE A 223 10.13 -9.16 16.07
C PHE A 223 10.32 -10.67 16.33
N ASP A 224 9.34 -11.29 16.96
CA ASP A 224 9.36 -12.71 17.33
C ASP A 224 7.98 -13.36 17.20
N PRO A 225 7.46 -13.51 15.96
CA PRO A 225 6.22 -14.24 15.73
C PRO A 225 6.37 -15.74 16.05
N SER A 226 5.28 -16.32 16.56
CA SER A 226 5.19 -17.76 16.82
C SER A 226 5.34 -18.58 15.53
N PRO A 227 5.65 -19.89 15.60
CA PRO A 227 5.71 -20.75 14.42
C PRO A 227 4.41 -20.76 13.60
N GLU A 228 3.26 -20.76 14.28
CA GLU A 228 1.92 -20.69 13.67
C GLU A 228 1.75 -19.36 12.92
N GLU A 229 2.17 -18.25 13.53
CA GLU A 229 2.09 -16.93 12.91
C GLU A 229 3.02 -16.81 11.70
N ARG A 230 4.22 -17.39 11.76
CA ARG A 230 5.14 -17.47 10.62
C ARG A 230 4.56 -18.27 9.46
N GLN A 231 3.88 -19.39 9.77
CA GLN A 231 3.21 -20.21 8.77
C GLN A 231 2.04 -19.44 8.13
N TRP A 232 1.21 -18.80 8.95
CA TRP A 232 0.13 -17.96 8.45
C TRP A 232 0.68 -16.83 7.57
N MET A 233 1.71 -16.12 8.03
CA MET A 233 2.39 -15.06 7.28
C MET A 233 2.90 -15.56 5.92
N ALA A 234 3.55 -16.73 5.85
CA ALA A 234 4.03 -17.29 4.60
C ALA A 234 2.88 -17.60 3.61
N SER A 235 1.75 -18.11 4.09
CA SER A 235 0.55 -18.30 3.26
C SER A 235 -0.16 -16.99 2.88
N PHE A 236 -0.01 -15.96 3.71
CA PHE A 236 -0.63 -14.67 3.47
C PHE A 236 0.19 -13.85 2.46
N LEU A 237 1.52 -13.84 2.58
CA LEU A 237 2.44 -13.08 1.73
C LEU A 237 2.81 -13.89 0.49
N ILE A 238 1.95 -13.85 -0.52
CA ILE A 238 2.19 -14.52 -1.80
C ILE A 238 3.02 -13.65 -2.74
N THR A 239 3.92 -14.27 -3.50
CA THR A 239 4.67 -13.66 -4.59
C THR A 239 3.80 -13.49 -5.85
N PRO A 240 4.17 -12.60 -6.78
CA PRO A 240 3.45 -12.47 -8.05
C PRO A 240 3.40 -13.78 -8.84
N ASP A 241 4.47 -14.57 -8.81
CA ASP A 241 4.57 -15.85 -9.54
C ASP A 241 3.65 -16.92 -8.94
N GLU A 242 3.58 -17.00 -7.60
CA GLU A 242 2.65 -17.88 -6.90
C GLU A 242 1.20 -17.51 -7.19
N ARG A 243 0.89 -16.21 -7.27
CA ARG A 243 -0.46 -15.75 -7.62
C ARG A 243 -0.83 -16.05 -9.07
N ALA A 244 0.11 -15.91 -10.00
CA ALA A 244 -0.11 -16.23 -11.42
C ALA A 244 -0.32 -17.73 -11.66
N SER A 245 0.16 -18.59 -10.76
CA SER A 245 0.07 -20.04 -10.86
C SER A 245 -1.15 -20.65 -10.14
N ALA A 246 -1.97 -19.82 -9.48
CA ALA A 246 -3.10 -20.20 -8.64
C ALA A 246 -4.46 -19.84 -9.26
#